data_AF-A0AAN6WX21-F1
#
_entry.id   AF-A0AAN6WX21-F1
#
_cell.length_a   1.000
_cell.length_b   1.000
_cell.length_c   1.000
_cell.angle_alpha   90.00
_cell.angle_beta   90.00
_cell.angle_gamma   90.00
#
_symmetry.space_group_name_H-M   'P 1'
#
loop_
_entity.id
_entity.type
_entity.pdbx_description
1 polymer ?
#
loop_
_entity_poly.entity_id
_entity_poly.type
_entity_poly.pdbx_seq_one_letter_code
_entity_poly.pdbx_strand_id
1 'polypeptide(L)'
;MSKTIILRNMSGQSQKFYVRGWNGNRDAIVPARSEVRFNAPDGSSGAIIAVHDGFEGEQAEITKKGFGGNDFFDISVIVGAGGNMIAQQVGDNSTRKGAPRFMQDLNAAWAKASQQTKNDLKNCVHLRNGKVVRISAPKNFPKLEQFVRTFANGKVYIGVGATPGKPGNPNDDKNSSAAKGSKDILVCYNDGDATPQSGAKGFAAGPIPDESTAMEDAEVETTETPTEAAESEPAAAAAEEEVKEEPKTVAAASTEAETETPEETTSADDTTPEPAAAPRGFAPMGIAAAAVQPGIQLTNKTKQSHNFYFYDNYWNGNGTAGANFDKPLKNIVLAAGKSAFVPLPASFKGRVQRGTQLPCTWAEFQLEASNDKAAHGDISLQQGCDGPVTIASMDGSNRINGLGVDFVNVVKNAPEAAIRKKPNGERAIDTTVGNWMGGPNKAAIDYLNRVVGQKRAYILGGSGTPDVASKDRRMAVVFY
;
A
#
# COMPACT_ATOMS: atom_id res chain seq x y z
N MET A 1 -4.91 6.10 31.14
CA MET A 1 -3.44 5.91 31.03
C MET A 1 -3.08 6.03 29.56
N SER A 2 -2.07 6.83 29.22
CA SER A 2 -1.51 6.89 27.87
C SER A 2 -1.07 5.49 27.44
N LYS A 3 -1.36 5.13 26.19
CA LYS A 3 -0.91 3.87 25.58
C LYS A 3 0.41 4.16 24.88
N THR A 4 1.42 3.37 25.18
CA THR A 4 2.80 3.73 24.86
C THR A 4 3.47 2.61 24.08
N ILE A 5 4.29 2.97 23.10
CA ILE A 5 5.32 2.07 22.57
C ILE A 5 6.60 2.38 23.34
N ILE A 6 7.14 1.35 23.98
CA ILE A 6 8.43 1.37 24.67
C ILE A 6 9.44 0.74 23.73
N LEU A 7 10.34 1.54 23.18
CA LEU A 7 11.43 1.06 22.35
C LEU A 7 12.69 0.95 23.21
N ARG A 8 13.09 -0.28 23.49
CA ARG A 8 14.24 -0.61 24.34
C ARG A 8 15.41 -1.11 23.52
N ASN A 9 16.50 -0.36 23.57
CA ASN A 9 17.78 -0.81 23.05
C ASN A 9 18.57 -1.47 24.19
N MET A 10 18.80 -2.77 24.07
CA MET A 10 19.55 -3.57 25.04
C MET A 10 20.99 -3.84 24.60
N SER A 11 21.40 -3.35 23.42
CA SER A 11 22.76 -3.50 22.94
C SER A 11 23.74 -2.64 23.73
N GLY A 12 25.04 -2.89 23.51
CA GLY A 12 26.13 -2.10 24.10
C GLY A 12 26.41 -0.77 23.39
N GLN A 13 25.67 -0.45 22.33
CA GLN A 13 25.88 0.73 21.50
C GLN A 13 24.55 1.46 21.24
N SER A 14 24.61 2.73 20.84
CA SER A 14 23.40 3.43 20.40
C SER A 14 22.85 2.79 19.13
N GLN A 15 21.52 2.76 18.99
CA GLN A 15 20.85 2.21 17.81
C GLN A 15 19.91 3.26 17.22
N LYS A 16 20.03 3.50 15.91
CA LYS A 16 19.10 4.34 15.16
C LYS A 16 17.87 3.52 14.74
N PHE A 17 16.70 4.12 14.87
CA PHE A 17 15.44 3.58 14.41
C PHE A 17 14.67 4.60 13.58
N TYR A 18 14.08 4.16 12.47
CA TYR A 18 13.00 4.90 11.83
C TYR A 18 11.72 4.64 12.59
N VAL A 19 11.06 5.70 13.04
CA VAL A 19 9.78 5.65 13.74
C VAL A 19 8.74 6.30 12.84
N ARG A 20 7.81 5.50 12.33
CA ARG A 20 6.76 5.94 11.41
C ARG A 20 5.39 5.70 12.05
N GLY A 21 4.47 6.64 11.93
CA GLY A 21 3.14 6.62 12.56
C GLY A 21 3.10 7.20 13.98
N TRP A 22 4.25 7.31 14.65
CA TRP A 22 4.41 7.91 15.98
C TRP A 22 5.61 8.87 16.00
N ASN A 23 5.83 9.56 17.12
CA ASN A 23 6.95 10.49 17.31
C ASN A 23 7.00 11.63 16.26
N GLY A 24 5.85 12.03 15.71
CA GLY A 24 5.80 12.99 14.59
C GLY A 24 6.55 12.49 13.34
N ASN A 25 6.67 11.18 13.16
CA ASN A 25 7.49 10.52 12.13
C ASN A 25 9.01 10.80 12.24
N ARG A 26 9.49 11.33 13.36
CA ARG A 26 10.92 11.58 13.58
C ARG A 26 11.64 10.29 13.93
N ASP A 27 12.82 10.11 13.37
CA ASP A 27 13.74 9.03 13.73
C ASP A 27 14.11 9.10 15.23
N ALA A 28 14.48 7.97 15.81
CA ALA A 28 14.97 7.89 17.19
C ALA A 28 16.36 7.29 17.23
N ILE A 29 17.28 7.93 17.96
CA ILE A 29 18.55 7.32 18.35
C ILE A 29 18.39 6.92 19.81
N VAL A 30 18.36 5.62 20.07
CA VAL A 30 18.19 5.08 21.42
C VAL A 30 19.56 4.69 21.96
N PRO A 31 20.07 5.38 23.02
CA PRO A 31 21.37 5.07 23.60
C PRO A 31 21.54 3.60 23.99
N ALA A 32 22.79 3.17 24.12
CA ALA A 32 23.13 1.86 24.65
C ALA A 32 22.39 1.59 25.99
N ARG A 33 21.81 0.40 26.12
CA ARG A 33 21.11 -0.04 27.34
C ARG A 33 20.09 0.99 27.87
N SER A 34 19.30 1.58 26.98
CA SER A 34 18.28 2.58 27.33
C SER A 34 16.93 2.27 26.67
N GLU A 35 15.91 3.04 27.04
CA GLU A 35 14.61 3.00 26.36
C GLU A 35 14.07 4.41 26.11
N VAL A 36 13.31 4.53 25.03
CA VAL A 36 12.50 5.70 24.71
C VAL A 36 11.03 5.30 24.62
N ARG A 37 10.14 6.27 24.81
CA ARG A 37 8.70 6.04 24.87
C ARG A 37 7.99 6.96 23.89
N PHE A 38 7.07 6.39 23.12
CA PHE A 38 6.25 7.12 22.16
C PHE A 38 4.78 6.97 22.53
N ASN A 39 4.05 8.09 22.50
CA ASN A 39 2.60 8.03 22.62
C ASN A 39 2.02 7.32 21.39
N ALA A 40 1.24 6.28 21.63
CA ALA A 40 0.68 5.42 20.59
C ALA A 40 -0.81 5.18 20.89
N PRO A 41 -1.68 6.14 20.52
CA PRO A 41 -3.10 6.06 20.85
C PRO A 41 -3.76 4.84 20.20
N ASP A 42 -4.83 4.36 20.82
CA ASP A 42 -5.70 3.34 20.22
C ASP A 42 -6.17 3.77 18.82
N GLY A 43 -6.24 2.83 17.88
CA GLY A 43 -6.53 3.10 16.47
C GLY A 43 -5.34 3.61 15.65
N SER A 44 -4.16 3.79 16.26
CA SER A 44 -2.95 4.15 15.50
C SER A 44 -2.21 2.93 14.95
N SER A 45 -1.58 3.12 13.80
CA SER A 45 -0.70 2.15 13.15
C SER A 45 0.61 2.81 12.76
N GLY A 46 1.68 2.02 12.69
CA GLY A 46 3.00 2.52 12.35
C GLY A 46 4.05 1.41 12.32
N ALA A 47 5.31 1.82 12.18
CA ALA A 47 6.44 0.91 12.14
C ALA A 47 7.64 1.46 12.94
N ILE A 48 8.36 0.55 13.60
CA ILE A 48 9.69 0.79 14.17
C ILE A 48 10.68 -0.05 13.37
N ILE A 49 11.66 0.59 12.73
CA ILE A 49 12.61 -0.09 11.83
C ILE A 49 14.03 0.18 12.33
N ALA A 50 14.79 -0.87 12.64
CA ALA A 50 16.20 -0.73 12.99
C ALA A 50 17.01 -0.34 11.74
N VAL A 51 18.03 0.50 11.90
CA VAL A 51 18.88 0.97 10.79
C VAL A 51 20.32 0.48 11.00
N HIS A 52 20.87 -0.21 9.99
CA HIS A 52 22.19 -0.83 10.03
C HIS A 52 23.04 -0.32 8.87
N ASP A 53 24.14 0.39 9.16
CA ASP A 53 25.04 0.97 8.16
C ASP A 53 24.28 1.82 7.09
N GLY A 54 23.24 2.54 7.52
CA GLY A 54 22.39 3.36 6.64
C GLY A 54 21.26 2.61 5.92
N PHE A 55 21.15 1.28 6.10
CA PHE A 55 20.10 0.46 5.48
C PHE A 55 19.02 0.05 6.48
N GLU A 56 17.79 -0.10 6.00
CA GLU A 56 16.70 -0.66 6.79
C GLU A 56 16.98 -2.13 7.17
N GLY A 57 16.61 -2.49 8.40
CA GLY A 57 16.82 -3.80 9.00
C GLY A 57 15.52 -4.44 9.45
N GLU A 58 15.51 -5.00 10.66
CA GLU A 58 14.32 -5.59 11.24
C GLU A 58 13.24 -4.50 11.43
N GLN A 59 11.99 -4.87 11.16
CA GLN A 59 10.84 -3.98 11.25
C GLN A 59 9.78 -4.57 12.18
N ALA A 60 9.29 -3.75 13.10
CA ALA A 60 8.12 -4.02 13.94
C ALA A 60 6.94 -3.20 13.40
N GLU A 61 6.02 -3.84 12.72
CA GLU A 61 4.75 -3.23 12.32
C GLU A 61 3.78 -3.36 13.48
N ILE A 62 3.16 -2.27 13.91
CA ILE A 62 2.30 -2.26 15.09
C ILE A 62 1.02 -1.49 14.77
N THR A 63 -0.12 -2.07 15.13
CA THR A 63 -1.43 -1.41 15.17
C THR A 63 -2.01 -1.56 16.56
N LYS A 64 -2.23 -0.43 17.24
CA LYS A 64 -2.80 -0.38 18.60
C LYS A 64 -4.32 -0.45 18.53
N LYS A 65 -4.93 -1.40 19.23
CA LYS A 65 -6.40 -1.58 19.27
C LYS A 65 -7.04 -1.41 17.90
N GLY A 66 -6.45 -2.06 16.90
CA GLY A 66 -6.96 -2.04 15.55
C GLY A 66 -8.23 -2.85 15.47
N PHE A 67 -8.26 -3.71 14.47
CA PHE A 67 -9.45 -4.48 14.21
C PHE A 67 -9.86 -5.42 15.36
N GLY A 68 -11.17 -5.46 15.65
CA GLY A 68 -11.73 -6.23 16.76
C GLY A 68 -11.31 -5.72 18.14
N GLY A 69 -10.68 -4.53 18.22
CA GLY A 69 -10.13 -3.98 19.45
C GLY A 69 -8.85 -4.66 19.93
N ASN A 70 -8.16 -5.38 19.04
CA ASN A 70 -6.92 -6.11 19.34
C ASN A 70 -5.68 -5.28 18.95
N ASP A 71 -4.58 -5.47 19.69
CA ASP A 71 -3.27 -5.03 19.24
C ASP A 71 -2.74 -6.03 18.19
N PHE A 72 -2.34 -5.52 17.03
CA PHE A 72 -1.65 -6.33 16.02
C PHE A 72 -0.20 -5.89 16.00
N PHE A 73 0.72 -6.84 16.03
CA PHE A 73 2.11 -6.53 15.74
C PHE A 73 2.81 -7.71 15.07
N ASP A 74 3.62 -7.39 14.08
CA ASP A 74 4.43 -8.33 13.32
C ASP A 74 5.89 -7.89 13.36
N ILE A 75 6.80 -8.86 13.47
CA ILE A 75 8.24 -8.65 13.35
C ILE A 75 8.68 -9.25 12.03
N SER A 76 9.15 -8.40 11.13
CA SER A 76 9.60 -8.78 9.81
C SER A 76 11.08 -8.47 9.62
N VAL A 77 11.68 -9.23 8.70
CA VAL A 77 13.01 -8.97 8.13
C VAL A 77 12.90 -8.64 6.65
N ILE A 78 11.70 -8.28 6.18
CA ILE A 78 11.37 -8.10 4.76
C ILE A 78 12.19 -6.97 4.11
N VAL A 79 12.57 -5.94 4.88
CA VAL A 79 13.39 -4.81 4.40
C VAL A 79 14.89 -4.99 4.68
N GLY A 80 15.26 -6.02 5.44
CA GLY A 80 16.64 -6.36 5.78
C GLY A 80 16.74 -6.92 7.20
N ALA A 81 17.97 -7.21 7.62
CA ALA A 81 18.28 -7.52 9.02
C ALA A 81 19.78 -7.28 9.30
N GLY A 82 20.11 -6.83 10.51
CA GLY A 82 21.47 -6.65 11.04
C GLY A 82 21.57 -6.79 12.57
N GLY A 83 20.45 -7.05 13.25
CA GLY A 83 20.36 -7.24 14.70
C GLY A 83 19.22 -8.20 15.07
N ASN A 84 18.83 -8.20 16.35
CA ASN A 84 17.69 -8.99 16.81
C ASN A 84 16.61 -8.06 17.32
N MET A 85 15.37 -8.32 16.91
CA MET A 85 14.22 -7.56 17.37
C MET A 85 13.05 -8.47 17.74
N ILE A 86 12.35 -8.11 18.82
CA ILE A 86 11.07 -8.69 19.20
C ILE A 86 10.08 -7.57 19.56
N ALA A 87 8.79 -7.90 19.51
CA ALA A 87 7.73 -7.08 20.09
C ALA A 87 6.81 -7.93 20.96
N GLN A 88 6.29 -7.36 22.04
CA GLN A 88 5.28 -7.99 22.90
C GLN A 88 4.46 -6.94 23.64
N GLN A 89 3.27 -7.30 24.11
CA GLN A 89 2.60 -6.50 25.13
C GLN A 89 3.41 -6.55 26.44
N VAL A 90 3.51 -5.41 27.13
CA VAL A 90 4.23 -5.30 28.40
C VAL A 90 3.61 -6.27 29.42
N GLY A 91 4.47 -7.10 30.03
CA GLY A 91 4.07 -8.09 31.02
C GLY A 91 3.41 -9.36 30.45
N ASP A 92 3.32 -9.51 29.13
CA ASP A 92 2.64 -10.63 28.49
C ASP A 92 3.52 -11.32 27.43
N ASN A 93 4.39 -12.23 27.89
CA ASN A 93 5.30 -12.97 27.03
C ASN A 93 4.57 -13.88 26.02
N SER A 94 3.31 -14.25 26.27
CA SER A 94 2.54 -15.08 25.35
C SER A 94 2.23 -14.37 24.02
N THR A 95 2.28 -13.04 24.03
CA THR A 95 2.04 -12.21 22.85
C THR A 95 3.31 -11.96 22.04
N ARG A 96 4.47 -12.45 22.47
CA ARG A 96 5.76 -12.15 21.84
C ARG A 96 5.83 -12.60 20.39
N LYS A 97 6.37 -11.72 19.54
CA LYS A 97 6.67 -11.95 18.13
C LYS A 97 8.14 -11.64 17.84
N GLY A 98 8.67 -12.28 16.81
CA GLY A 98 10.05 -12.12 16.36
C GLY A 98 11.00 -13.20 16.86
N ALA A 99 12.21 -13.20 16.29
CA ALA A 99 13.29 -14.12 16.64
C ALA A 99 14.33 -13.40 17.51
N PRO A 100 14.37 -13.63 18.83
CA PRO A 100 15.26 -12.88 19.73
C PRO A 100 16.76 -13.13 19.48
N ARG A 101 17.09 -14.19 18.72
CA ARG A 101 18.46 -14.60 18.35
C ARG A 101 18.63 -14.78 16.84
N PHE A 102 17.85 -14.03 16.05
CA PHE A 102 17.89 -14.05 14.58
C PHE A 102 19.31 -14.02 13.99
N MET A 103 20.15 -13.07 14.38
CA MET A 103 21.50 -12.92 13.83
C MET A 103 22.43 -14.07 14.23
N GLN A 104 22.21 -14.68 15.40
CA GLN A 104 22.95 -15.85 15.85
C GLN A 104 22.54 -17.08 15.03
N ASP A 105 21.23 -17.27 14.81
CA ASP A 105 20.69 -18.34 13.97
C ASP A 105 21.17 -18.17 12.52
N LEU A 106 21.18 -16.94 12.00
CA LEU A 106 21.68 -16.58 10.67
C LEU A 106 23.18 -16.90 10.53
N ASN A 107 24.01 -16.48 11.48
CA ASN A 107 25.44 -16.79 11.44
C ASN A 107 25.70 -18.31 11.55
N ALA A 108 24.93 -19.03 12.35
CA ALA A 108 25.02 -20.48 12.44
C ALA A 108 24.60 -21.18 11.13
N ALA A 109 23.54 -20.70 10.47
CA ALA A 109 23.12 -21.16 9.16
C ALA A 109 24.16 -20.85 8.08
N TRP A 110 24.73 -19.63 8.10
CA TRP A 110 25.75 -19.19 7.16
C TRP A 110 27.04 -20.00 7.27
N ALA A 111 27.49 -20.30 8.49
CA ALA A 111 28.65 -21.15 8.72
C ALA A 111 28.48 -22.54 8.07
N LYS A 112 27.28 -23.10 8.14
CA LYS A 112 26.91 -24.41 7.58
C LYS A 112 26.56 -24.37 6.09
N ALA A 113 26.33 -23.20 5.51
CA ALA A 113 25.94 -23.05 4.12
C ALA A 113 27.04 -23.55 3.17
N SER A 114 26.64 -24.24 2.10
CA SER A 114 27.57 -24.68 1.06
C SER A 114 28.26 -23.49 0.39
N GLN A 115 29.43 -23.72 -0.21
CA GLN A 115 30.11 -22.66 -0.95
C GLN A 115 29.25 -22.10 -2.08
N GLN A 116 28.47 -22.96 -2.75
CA GLN A 116 27.51 -22.52 -3.77
C GLN A 116 26.48 -21.56 -3.19
N THR A 117 25.90 -21.87 -2.02
CA THR A 117 24.94 -20.98 -1.35
C THR A 117 25.58 -19.64 -1.01
N LYS A 118 26.82 -19.65 -0.50
CA LYS A 118 27.55 -18.43 -0.17
C LYS A 118 27.81 -17.58 -1.42
N ASN A 119 28.21 -18.21 -2.52
CA ASN A 119 28.42 -17.55 -3.81
C ASN A 119 27.13 -16.92 -4.35
N ASP A 120 26.01 -17.65 -4.26
CA ASP A 120 24.69 -17.21 -4.68
C ASP A 120 24.17 -16.01 -3.89
N LEU A 121 24.62 -15.85 -2.64
CA LEU A 121 24.16 -14.82 -1.72
C LEU A 121 25.14 -13.66 -1.53
N LYS A 122 26.30 -13.67 -2.20
CA LYS A 122 27.41 -12.72 -1.97
C LYS A 122 27.02 -11.24 -2.12
N ASN A 123 26.01 -10.92 -2.92
CA ASN A 123 25.54 -9.54 -3.16
C ASN A 123 24.48 -9.07 -2.15
N CYS A 124 24.01 -9.96 -1.27
CA CYS A 124 22.90 -9.67 -0.35
C CYS A 124 23.15 -10.12 1.09
N VAL A 125 24.28 -10.79 1.35
CA VAL A 125 24.78 -11.12 2.69
C VAL A 125 26.09 -10.38 2.91
N HIS A 126 26.08 -9.47 3.88
CA HIS A 126 27.19 -8.56 4.16
C HIS A 126 28.00 -9.08 5.34
N LEU A 127 29.30 -9.28 5.12
CA LEU A 127 30.20 -9.89 6.08
C LEU A 127 31.16 -8.88 6.69
N ARG A 128 31.51 -9.09 7.96
CA ARG A 128 32.65 -8.47 8.64
C ARG A 128 33.42 -9.55 9.37
N ASN A 129 34.70 -9.72 9.04
CA ASN A 129 35.56 -10.76 9.64
C ASN A 129 34.93 -12.17 9.55
N GLY A 130 34.34 -12.50 8.41
CA GLY A 130 33.69 -13.80 8.16
C GLY A 130 32.33 -14.02 8.85
N LYS A 131 31.84 -13.05 9.64
CA LYS A 131 30.52 -13.09 10.28
C LYS A 131 29.52 -12.24 9.49
N VAL A 132 28.28 -12.71 9.39
CA VAL A 132 27.20 -11.93 8.82
C VAL A 132 26.86 -10.80 9.78
N VAL A 133 26.98 -9.56 9.30
CA VAL A 133 26.62 -8.34 10.03
C VAL A 133 25.32 -7.74 9.54
N ARG A 134 24.94 -8.03 8.29
CA ARG A 134 23.69 -7.56 7.70
C ARG A 134 23.26 -8.45 6.53
N ILE A 135 21.98 -8.51 6.26
CA ILE A 135 21.41 -8.99 5.00
C ILE A 135 20.54 -7.92 4.36
N SER A 136 20.51 -7.90 3.04
CA SER A 136 19.59 -7.04 2.27
C SER A 136 18.14 -7.54 2.40
N ALA A 137 17.19 -6.75 1.92
CA ALA A 137 15.77 -7.07 1.89
C ALA A 137 15.46 -8.41 1.16
N PRO A 138 15.05 -9.49 1.85
CA PRO A 138 14.79 -10.79 1.22
C PRO A 138 13.75 -10.74 0.10
N LYS A 139 12.77 -9.81 0.16
CA LYS A 139 11.79 -9.56 -0.92
C LYS A 139 12.42 -9.28 -2.28
N ASN A 140 13.65 -8.76 -2.32
CA ASN A 140 14.37 -8.43 -3.54
C ASN A 140 15.30 -9.56 -4.00
N PHE A 141 15.47 -10.61 -3.19
CA PHE A 141 16.45 -11.68 -3.41
C PHE A 141 15.83 -13.05 -3.08
N PRO A 142 15.18 -13.72 -4.05
CA PRO A 142 14.48 -15.00 -3.80
C PRO A 142 15.35 -16.09 -3.17
N LYS A 143 16.64 -16.17 -3.55
CA LYS A 143 17.60 -17.11 -2.93
C LYS A 143 17.89 -16.77 -1.47
N LEU A 144 17.94 -15.48 -1.11
CA LEU A 144 18.11 -15.04 0.27
C LEU A 144 16.86 -15.37 1.09
N GLU A 145 15.66 -15.13 0.55
CA GLU A 145 14.42 -15.54 1.20
C GLU A 145 14.43 -17.05 1.50
N GLN A 146 14.74 -17.88 0.51
CA GLN A 146 14.86 -19.34 0.69
C GLN A 146 15.86 -19.69 1.78
N PHE A 147 17.03 -19.05 1.80
CA PHE A 147 18.04 -19.26 2.82
C PHE A 147 17.57 -18.85 4.22
N VAL A 148 16.95 -17.67 4.39
CA VAL A 148 16.43 -17.20 5.69
C VAL A 148 15.34 -18.12 6.22
N ARG A 149 14.50 -18.67 5.33
CA ARG A 149 13.48 -19.66 5.70
C ARG A 149 14.06 -20.95 6.27
N THR A 150 15.33 -21.29 6.01
CA THR A 150 15.93 -22.50 6.60
C THR A 150 16.08 -22.44 8.12
N PHE A 151 16.11 -21.25 8.72
CA PHE A 151 16.32 -21.09 10.17
C PHE A 151 15.27 -20.20 10.87
N ALA A 152 14.56 -19.33 10.14
CA ALA A 152 13.64 -18.34 10.71
C ALA A 152 12.18 -18.51 10.29
N ASN A 153 11.84 -19.54 9.52
CA ASN A 153 10.48 -19.75 9.02
C ASN A 153 9.46 -19.87 10.18
N GLY A 154 8.45 -19.00 10.18
CA GLY A 154 7.43 -18.90 11.23
C GLY A 154 7.88 -18.22 12.54
N LYS A 155 9.13 -17.76 12.63
CA LYS A 155 9.62 -16.96 13.78
C LYS A 155 9.55 -15.44 13.52
N VAL A 156 9.72 -15.06 12.27
CA VAL A 156 9.62 -13.69 11.74
C VAL A 156 8.91 -13.76 10.40
N TYR A 157 8.39 -12.62 9.94
CA TYR A 157 7.90 -12.47 8.59
C TYR A 157 9.08 -12.20 7.63
N ILE A 158 9.21 -13.01 6.56
CA ILE A 158 10.43 -13.01 5.71
C ILE A 158 10.18 -12.50 4.29
N GLY A 159 9.07 -12.92 3.65
CA GLY A 159 8.90 -12.81 2.19
C GLY A 159 7.95 -11.71 1.73
N VAL A 160 7.70 -11.67 0.43
CA VAL A 160 6.61 -10.85 -0.14
C VAL A 160 5.29 -11.44 0.33
N GLY A 161 4.46 -10.61 0.97
CA GLY A 161 3.12 -11.01 1.43
C GLY A 161 2.26 -11.57 0.30
N ALA A 162 1.10 -12.10 0.67
CA ALA A 162 0.13 -12.55 -0.32
C ALA A 162 -0.12 -11.44 -1.35
N THR A 163 0.18 -11.72 -2.61
CA THR A 163 -0.13 -10.83 -3.74
C THR A 163 -1.25 -11.46 -4.56
N PRO A 164 -1.99 -10.67 -5.35
CA PRO A 164 -3.00 -11.24 -6.25
C PRO A 164 -2.40 -12.38 -7.11
N GLY A 165 -2.95 -13.59 -6.97
CA GLY A 165 -2.50 -14.77 -7.71
C GLY A 165 -1.31 -15.53 -7.11
N LYS A 166 -0.70 -15.05 -6.02
CA LYS A 166 0.33 -15.79 -5.28
C LYS A 166 0.01 -15.80 -3.79
N PRO A 167 -0.52 -16.91 -3.24
CA PRO A 167 -0.71 -17.02 -1.81
C PRO A 167 0.63 -16.78 -1.11
N GLY A 168 0.62 -15.94 -0.08
CA GLY A 168 1.79 -15.71 0.76
C GLY A 168 2.25 -17.00 1.44
N ASN A 169 3.42 -16.98 2.08
CA ASN A 169 3.84 -18.14 2.84
C ASN A 169 2.94 -18.28 4.08
N PRO A 170 2.25 -19.43 4.29
CA PRO A 170 1.32 -19.59 5.41
C PRO A 170 2.00 -19.53 6.79
N ASN A 171 3.32 -19.68 6.86
CA ASN A 171 4.05 -19.51 8.12
C ASN A 171 4.30 -18.04 8.46
N ASP A 172 4.33 -17.15 7.46
CA ASP A 172 4.45 -15.71 7.69
C ASP A 172 3.15 -15.20 8.35
N ASP A 173 1.98 -15.67 7.89
CA ASP A 173 0.65 -15.32 8.45
C ASP A 173 0.46 -15.75 9.92
N LYS A 174 1.13 -16.83 10.36
CA LYS A 174 1.08 -17.27 11.77
C LYS A 174 1.76 -16.27 12.70
N ASN A 175 2.74 -15.52 12.21
CA ASN A 175 3.39 -14.48 13.00
C ASN A 175 2.42 -13.31 13.26
N SER A 176 1.52 -13.05 12.32
CA SER A 176 0.51 -11.96 12.31
C SER A 176 -0.71 -12.16 13.23
N SER A 177 -0.66 -13.02 14.26
CA SER A 177 -1.81 -13.19 15.14
C SER A 177 -2.00 -12.01 16.10
N ALA A 178 -3.21 -11.45 16.18
CA ALA A 178 -3.52 -10.33 17.06
C ALA A 178 -3.54 -10.70 18.55
N ALA A 179 -3.03 -9.80 19.40
CA ALA A 179 -3.10 -9.87 20.86
C ALA A 179 -4.35 -9.13 21.37
N LYS A 180 -5.03 -9.69 22.39
CA LYS A 180 -6.28 -9.12 22.89
C LYS A 180 -6.07 -7.78 23.60
N GLY A 181 -6.97 -6.85 23.33
CA GLY A 181 -7.03 -5.56 23.98
C GLY A 181 -5.85 -4.65 23.64
N SER A 182 -5.78 -3.52 24.35
CA SER A 182 -4.74 -2.51 24.16
C SER A 182 -3.87 -2.40 25.42
N LYS A 183 -2.61 -2.82 25.32
CA LYS A 183 -1.59 -2.63 26.36
C LYS A 183 -0.43 -1.79 25.82
N ASP A 184 0.44 -1.32 26.70
CA ASP A 184 1.74 -0.81 26.26
C ASP A 184 2.47 -1.92 25.50
N ILE A 185 3.17 -1.55 24.44
CA ILE A 185 3.92 -2.47 23.59
C ILE A 185 5.40 -2.24 23.85
N LEU A 186 6.12 -3.32 24.15
CA LEU A 186 7.56 -3.33 24.29
C LEU A 186 8.18 -3.87 23.01
N VAL A 187 8.97 -3.02 22.34
CA VAL A 187 9.86 -3.40 21.25
C VAL A 187 11.27 -3.48 21.83
N CYS A 188 11.90 -4.64 21.74
CA CYS A 188 13.26 -4.84 22.23
C CYS A 188 14.19 -5.09 21.05
N TYR A 189 15.33 -4.40 21.06
CA TYR A 189 16.43 -4.60 20.14
C TYR A 189 17.70 -5.03 20.88
N ASN A 190 18.47 -5.96 20.32
CA ASN A 190 19.80 -6.33 20.82
C ASN A 190 20.65 -6.99 19.72
N ASP A 191 21.96 -6.75 19.70
CA ASP A 191 22.89 -7.45 18.81
C ASP A 191 23.12 -8.92 19.23
N GLY A 192 22.87 -9.25 20.50
CA GLY A 192 23.02 -10.56 21.13
C GLY A 192 21.70 -11.33 21.27
N ASP A 193 20.93 -11.02 22.31
CA ASP A 193 19.63 -11.65 22.58
C ASP A 193 18.60 -10.56 22.91
N ALA A 194 17.57 -10.44 22.07
CA ALA A 194 16.51 -9.44 22.24
C ALA A 194 15.42 -9.87 23.24
N THR A 195 15.58 -11.00 23.94
CA THR A 195 14.67 -11.41 25.01
C THR A 195 14.70 -10.39 26.14
N PRO A 196 13.55 -9.77 26.49
CA PRO A 196 13.50 -8.84 27.60
C PRO A 196 13.83 -9.56 28.90
N GLN A 197 14.84 -9.09 29.62
CA GLN A 197 15.18 -9.62 30.93
C GLN A 197 14.17 -9.09 31.96
N SER A 198 13.37 -10.00 32.54
CA SER A 198 12.48 -9.67 33.66
C SER A 198 13.34 -9.34 34.89
N GLY A 199 13.42 -8.07 35.27
CA GLY A 199 14.14 -7.65 36.47
C GLY A 199 15.36 -6.76 36.25
N ALA A 200 15.60 -6.23 35.04
CA ALA A 200 16.58 -5.17 34.84
C ALA A 200 16.11 -3.87 35.52
N LYS A 201 16.31 -3.77 36.84
CA LYS A 201 16.37 -2.52 37.59
C LYS A 201 17.54 -1.72 37.01
N GLY A 202 17.34 -0.89 36.00
CA GLY A 202 18.46 -0.10 35.47
C GLY A 202 18.28 0.61 34.14
N PHE A 203 17.20 0.42 33.39
CA PHE A 203 16.99 1.26 32.21
C PHE A 203 16.53 2.64 32.68
N ALA A 204 17.41 3.64 32.59
CA ALA A 204 17.03 5.02 32.75
C ALA A 204 16.00 5.34 31.66
N ALA A 205 14.78 5.71 32.07
CA ALA A 205 13.79 6.19 31.13
C ALA A 205 14.33 7.50 30.53
N GLY A 206 14.58 7.51 29.21
CA GLY A 206 14.85 8.75 28.51
C GLY A 206 13.64 9.69 28.63
N PRO A 207 13.85 11.02 28.58
CA PRO A 207 12.73 11.97 28.53
C PRO A 207 11.81 11.63 27.35
N ILE A 208 10.50 11.72 27.56
CA ILE A 208 9.54 11.70 26.46
C ILE A 208 9.86 12.92 25.60
N PRO A 209 10.17 12.77 24.30
CA PRO A 209 10.42 13.92 23.45
C PRO A 209 9.22 14.85 23.49
N ASP A 210 9.40 16.06 24.01
CA ASP A 210 8.36 17.08 24.03
C ASP A 210 8.02 17.44 22.56
N GLU A 211 6.73 17.48 22.23
CA GLU A 211 6.26 17.86 20.90
C GLU A 211 6.46 19.37 20.63
N SER A 212 6.80 20.16 21.66
CA SER A 212 6.76 21.63 21.60
C SER A 212 8.09 22.39 21.63
N THR A 213 9.25 21.74 21.82
CA THR A 213 10.55 22.42 21.89
C THR A 213 11.51 22.06 20.75
N ALA A 214 11.76 23.07 19.89
CA ALA A 214 13.01 23.45 19.18
C ALA A 214 13.76 22.37 18.36
N MET A 215 13.92 22.52 17.04
CA MET A 215 14.70 23.52 16.25
C MET A 215 16.20 23.15 16.11
N GLU A 216 16.78 23.66 15.02
CA GLU A 216 18.21 23.85 14.71
C GLU A 216 18.96 22.71 14.00
N ASP A 217 19.54 23.13 12.88
CA ASP A 217 20.39 22.41 11.96
C ASP A 217 21.60 21.80 12.67
N ALA A 218 21.70 20.48 12.65
CA ALA A 218 22.97 19.81 12.90
C ALA A 218 23.76 19.80 11.59
N GLU A 219 24.71 20.72 11.46
CA GLU A 219 25.75 20.69 10.44
C GLU A 219 26.47 19.33 10.50
N VAL A 220 26.34 18.55 9.43
CA VAL A 220 27.09 17.31 9.24
C VAL A 220 28.45 17.68 8.65
N GLU A 221 29.48 17.55 9.48
CA GLU A 221 30.88 17.61 9.10
C GLU A 221 31.19 16.46 8.11
N THR A 222 31.32 16.81 6.83
CA THR A 222 31.70 15.87 5.76
C THR A 222 33.21 15.65 5.77
N THR A 223 33.66 14.50 6.25
CA THR A 223 35.02 14.02 6.02
C THR A 223 35.13 13.39 4.64
N GLU A 224 36.02 13.94 3.82
CA GLU A 224 36.36 13.48 2.47
C GLU A 224 36.95 12.07 2.47
N THR A 225 36.47 11.20 1.58
CA THR A 225 37.10 9.93 1.22
C THR A 225 37.82 10.06 -0.12
N PRO A 226 39.06 9.56 -0.27
CA PRO A 226 39.85 9.74 -1.47
C PRO A 226 39.42 8.83 -2.61
N THR A 227 39.59 9.35 -3.82
CA THR A 227 39.33 8.72 -5.11
C THR A 227 40.36 7.61 -5.37
N GLU A 228 39.91 6.39 -5.63
CA GLU A 228 40.77 5.30 -6.14
C GLU A 228 40.23 4.78 -7.47
N ALA A 229 41.19 4.37 -8.31
CA ALA A 229 41.17 4.43 -9.75
C ALA A 229 40.37 3.32 -10.44
N ALA A 230 39.94 3.66 -11.65
CA ALA A 230 39.36 2.75 -12.62
C ALA A 230 40.37 1.70 -13.10
N GLU A 231 39.97 0.43 -13.07
CA GLU A 231 40.56 -0.62 -13.89
C GLU A 231 39.48 -1.45 -14.59
N SER A 232 39.88 -1.89 -15.77
CA SER A 232 39.13 -2.28 -16.96
C SER A 232 38.42 -3.64 -16.90
N GLU A 233 37.24 -3.72 -17.52
CA GLU A 233 36.62 -4.97 -17.99
C GLU A 233 37.25 -5.45 -19.32
N PRO A 234 37.35 -6.78 -19.55
CA PRO A 234 37.33 -7.32 -20.89
C PRO A 234 36.02 -8.04 -21.20
N ALA A 235 35.51 -7.75 -22.39
CA ALA A 235 34.38 -8.40 -23.04
C ALA A 235 34.69 -9.85 -23.40
N ALA A 236 33.68 -10.73 -23.29
CA ALA A 236 33.67 -12.01 -23.97
C ALA A 236 32.26 -12.32 -24.50
N ALA A 237 32.23 -12.52 -25.81
CA ALA A 237 31.08 -12.87 -26.63
C ALA A 237 30.57 -14.29 -26.36
N ALA A 238 29.27 -14.52 -26.56
CA ALA A 238 28.72 -15.84 -26.79
C ALA A 238 27.64 -15.78 -27.86
N ALA A 239 27.81 -16.66 -28.85
CA ALA A 239 27.06 -16.78 -30.07
C ALA A 239 25.67 -17.39 -29.87
N GLU A 240 24.72 -16.94 -30.70
CA GLU A 240 23.41 -17.56 -30.89
C GLU A 240 23.54 -18.72 -31.90
N GLU A 241 23.05 -19.90 -31.54
CA GLU A 241 22.87 -21.02 -32.46
C GLU A 241 21.37 -21.32 -32.56
N GLU A 242 20.83 -21.11 -33.76
CA GLU A 242 19.44 -21.29 -34.16
C GLU A 242 19.25 -22.75 -34.62
N VAL A 243 18.32 -23.48 -34.01
CA VAL A 243 17.90 -24.82 -34.49
C VAL A 243 16.40 -24.82 -34.76
N LYS A 244 16.08 -24.88 -36.06
CA LYS A 244 14.77 -25.23 -36.61
C LYS A 244 14.46 -26.70 -36.36
N GLU A 245 13.22 -27.01 -35.97
CA GLU A 245 12.53 -28.24 -36.41
C GLU A 245 10.99 -28.06 -36.33
N GLU A 246 10.34 -28.12 -37.48
CA GLU A 246 8.98 -28.68 -37.68
C GLU A 246 9.15 -30.18 -38.04
N PRO A 247 8.13 -31.10 -38.11
CA PRO A 247 6.70 -30.85 -38.36
C PRO A 247 5.67 -31.83 -37.72
N LYS A 248 4.39 -31.62 -38.10
CA LYS A 248 3.29 -32.58 -38.40
C LYS A 248 2.02 -32.56 -37.52
N THR A 249 1.03 -31.87 -38.07
CA THR A 249 -0.40 -32.23 -38.29
C THR A 249 -0.93 -33.57 -37.74
N VAL A 250 -2.10 -33.52 -37.07
CA VAL A 250 -3.27 -34.37 -37.40
C VAL A 250 -4.57 -33.62 -37.12
N ALA A 251 -5.55 -33.82 -38.01
CA ALA A 251 -6.86 -33.19 -38.05
C ALA A 251 -7.89 -33.82 -37.09
N ALA A 252 -8.96 -33.07 -36.78
CA ALA A 252 -10.32 -33.59 -36.66
C ALA A 252 -11.35 -32.43 -36.73
N ALA A 253 -12.51 -32.76 -37.29
CA ALA A 253 -13.46 -31.90 -37.96
C ALA A 253 -14.57 -31.32 -37.07
N SER A 254 -15.45 -30.52 -37.72
CA SER A 254 -16.89 -30.24 -37.47
C SER A 254 -17.15 -28.73 -37.30
N THR A 255 -18.13 -28.07 -37.92
CA THR A 255 -19.20 -28.41 -38.88
C THR A 255 -19.75 -27.07 -39.40
N GLU A 256 -20.25 -27.08 -40.63
CA GLU A 256 -20.96 -25.99 -41.31
C GLU A 256 -22.29 -25.65 -40.61
N ALA A 257 -22.72 -24.39 -40.74
CA ALA A 257 -24.13 -24.05 -40.93
C ALA A 257 -24.25 -22.68 -41.61
N GLU A 258 -25.03 -22.68 -42.68
CA GLU A 258 -25.23 -21.64 -43.68
C GLU A 258 -26.03 -20.41 -43.20
N THR A 259 -25.75 -19.34 -43.92
CA THR A 259 -26.55 -18.16 -44.26
C THR A 259 -28.05 -18.35 -44.40
N GLU A 260 -28.83 -17.36 -43.96
CA GLU A 260 -29.97 -16.81 -44.72
C GLU A 260 -30.28 -15.36 -44.28
N THR A 261 -30.26 -14.46 -45.25
CA THR A 261 -30.95 -13.15 -45.33
C THR A 261 -31.97 -13.33 -46.47
N PRO A 262 -33.11 -12.61 -46.59
CA PRO A 262 -33.29 -11.15 -46.48
C PRO A 262 -34.61 -10.78 -45.74
N GLU A 263 -35.03 -9.53 -45.47
CA GLU A 263 -35.51 -8.50 -46.40
C GLU A 263 -35.71 -7.14 -45.70
N GLU A 264 -35.73 -6.16 -46.59
CA GLU A 264 -35.84 -4.71 -46.55
C GLU A 264 -37.16 -4.15 -45.98
N THR A 265 -37.12 -3.00 -45.31
CA THR A 265 -38.10 -1.92 -45.57
C THR A 265 -37.64 -0.57 -45.03
N THR A 266 -37.91 0.43 -45.85
CA THR A 266 -37.47 1.82 -45.86
C THR A 266 -38.32 2.71 -44.95
N SER A 267 -37.74 3.80 -44.43
CA SER A 267 -38.32 5.15 -44.55
C SER A 267 -37.34 6.19 -44.01
N ALA A 268 -37.12 7.20 -44.85
CA ALA A 268 -36.36 8.40 -44.61
C ALA A 268 -37.10 9.32 -43.63
N ASP A 269 -36.35 10.06 -42.80
CA ASP A 269 -36.63 11.48 -42.70
C ASP A 269 -35.34 12.27 -42.48
N ASP A 270 -35.24 13.31 -43.29
CA ASP A 270 -34.12 14.17 -43.59
C ASP A 270 -34.35 15.49 -42.84
N THR A 271 -33.41 15.94 -42.02
CA THR A 271 -33.26 17.37 -41.70
C THR A 271 -31.86 17.64 -41.18
N THR A 272 -30.96 17.92 -42.11
CA THR A 272 -29.68 18.59 -41.84
C THR A 272 -29.89 20.09 -41.99
N PRO A 273 -29.47 20.94 -41.03
CA PRO A 273 -29.15 22.32 -41.34
C PRO A 273 -27.64 22.57 -41.40
N GLU A 274 -27.31 23.36 -42.42
CA GLU A 274 -26.04 23.84 -42.95
C GLU A 274 -25.16 24.60 -41.94
N PRO A 275 -23.81 24.60 -42.12
CA PRO A 275 -22.87 25.17 -41.16
C PRO A 275 -22.77 26.70 -41.29
N ALA A 276 -22.94 27.42 -40.18
CA ALA A 276 -22.71 28.85 -40.11
C ALA A 276 -21.21 29.19 -39.95
N ALA A 277 -20.79 30.17 -40.75
CA ALA A 277 -19.47 30.72 -40.97
C ALA A 277 -18.54 30.91 -39.74
N ALA A 278 -17.25 30.63 -39.97
CA ALA A 278 -16.13 30.98 -39.10
C ALA A 278 -15.88 32.51 -39.08
N PRO A 279 -15.69 33.14 -37.91
CA PRO A 279 -15.05 34.44 -37.83
C PRO A 279 -13.53 34.31 -37.69
N ARG A 280 -12.90 35.37 -38.16
CA ARG A 280 -11.46 35.56 -38.41
C ARG A 280 -10.63 35.59 -37.13
N GLY A 281 -9.34 35.29 -37.31
CA GLY A 281 -8.39 34.99 -36.26
C GLY A 281 -8.10 36.10 -35.26
N PHE A 282 -7.70 35.64 -34.08
CA PHE A 282 -6.97 36.40 -33.08
C PHE A 282 -5.62 35.73 -32.85
N ALA A 283 -4.56 36.53 -32.88
CA ALA A 283 -3.20 36.11 -32.61
C ALA A 283 -3.08 35.49 -31.20
N PRO A 284 -2.21 34.48 -30.99
CA PRO A 284 -1.99 33.92 -29.67
C PRO A 284 -1.16 34.91 -28.85
N MET A 285 -1.83 35.73 -28.03
CA MET A 285 -1.17 36.31 -26.86
C MET A 285 -1.07 35.21 -25.81
N GLY A 286 0.16 34.79 -25.51
CA GLY A 286 0.46 33.87 -24.44
C GLY A 286 0.04 34.46 -23.10
N ILE A 287 -1.19 34.16 -22.69
CA ILE A 287 -1.63 34.31 -21.31
C ILE A 287 -0.99 33.12 -20.58
N ALA A 288 0.00 33.40 -19.73
CA ALA A 288 0.43 32.44 -18.74
C ALA A 288 -0.81 31.98 -17.97
N ALA A 289 -1.22 30.73 -18.18
CA ALA A 289 -2.40 30.17 -17.54
C ALA A 289 -2.24 30.31 -16.03
N ALA A 290 -3.10 31.11 -15.39
CA ALA A 290 -3.14 31.21 -13.95
C ALA A 290 -3.22 29.80 -13.37
N ALA A 291 -2.40 29.51 -12.35
CA ALA A 291 -2.30 28.17 -11.78
C ALA A 291 -3.69 27.70 -11.33
N VAL A 292 -4.23 26.72 -12.07
CA VAL A 292 -5.54 26.14 -11.82
C VAL A 292 -5.48 25.43 -10.46
N GLN A 293 -6.33 25.86 -9.52
CA GLN A 293 -6.37 25.28 -8.17
C GLN A 293 -6.73 23.79 -8.25
N PRO A 294 -5.91 22.87 -7.69
CA PRO A 294 -6.22 21.44 -7.69
C PRO A 294 -7.46 21.11 -6.88
N GLY A 295 -8.15 20.03 -7.24
CA GLY A 295 -9.30 19.55 -6.48
C GLY A 295 -10.28 18.72 -7.29
N ILE A 296 -11.45 18.49 -6.69
CA ILE A 296 -12.48 17.61 -7.24
C ILE A 296 -13.76 18.39 -7.48
N GLN A 297 -14.28 18.34 -8.71
CA GLN A 297 -15.65 18.72 -9.01
C GLN A 297 -16.57 17.56 -8.63
N LEU A 298 -17.11 17.60 -7.42
CA LEU A 298 -17.95 16.54 -6.88
C LEU A 298 -19.42 16.78 -7.22
N THR A 299 -20.12 15.74 -7.67
CA THR A 299 -21.56 15.78 -7.96
C THR A 299 -22.29 14.63 -7.29
N ASN A 300 -23.39 14.96 -6.60
CA ASN A 300 -24.33 13.99 -6.07
C ASN A 300 -25.55 13.90 -6.99
N LYS A 301 -25.60 12.91 -7.89
CA LYS A 301 -26.77 12.61 -8.74
C LYS A 301 -27.79 11.70 -8.06
N THR A 302 -27.58 11.31 -6.80
CA THR A 302 -28.56 10.51 -6.08
C THR A 302 -29.82 11.32 -5.80
N LYS A 303 -30.87 10.62 -5.36
CA LYS A 303 -32.15 11.23 -4.96
C LYS A 303 -32.16 11.77 -3.53
N GLN A 304 -31.03 11.69 -2.81
CA GLN A 304 -30.95 12.04 -1.39
C GLN A 304 -29.73 12.92 -1.12
N SER A 305 -29.78 13.66 -0.01
CA SER A 305 -28.59 14.36 0.48
C SER A 305 -27.59 13.34 1.04
N HIS A 306 -26.31 13.55 0.75
CA HIS A 306 -25.24 12.70 1.30
C HIS A 306 -24.06 13.53 1.80
N ASN A 307 -23.42 12.98 2.83
CA ASN A 307 -22.12 13.45 3.29
C ASN A 307 -21.05 12.67 2.53
N PHE A 308 -20.12 13.39 1.91
CA PHE A 308 -18.95 12.83 1.24
C PHE A 308 -17.72 13.15 2.04
N TYR A 309 -16.89 12.13 2.26
CA TYR A 309 -15.70 12.23 3.09
C TYR A 309 -14.46 11.94 2.24
N PHE A 310 -13.48 12.82 2.35
CA PHE A 310 -12.19 12.74 1.71
C PHE A 310 -11.18 12.19 2.71
N TYR A 311 -10.46 11.15 2.30
CA TYR A 311 -9.44 10.51 3.10
C TYR A 311 -8.12 10.59 2.35
N ASP A 312 -7.11 11.18 2.98
CA ASP A 312 -5.73 11.11 2.50
C ASP A 312 -5.13 9.77 2.91
N ASN A 313 -4.27 9.18 2.08
CA ASN A 313 -3.65 7.90 2.38
C ASN A 313 -2.61 8.03 3.50
N TYR A 314 -2.44 6.98 4.31
CA TYR A 314 -1.42 6.95 5.37
C TYR A 314 0.01 6.93 4.81
N TRP A 315 0.19 6.38 3.62
CA TRP A 315 1.49 6.24 2.95
C TRP A 315 1.44 6.88 1.56
N ASN A 316 2.20 7.97 1.38
CA ASN A 316 2.16 8.83 0.19
C ASN A 316 3.49 8.85 -0.61
N GLY A 317 4.26 7.76 -0.64
CA GLY A 317 5.57 7.81 -1.33
C GLY A 317 6.42 6.54 -1.51
N ASN A 318 5.93 5.33 -1.24
CA ASN A 318 6.75 4.10 -1.34
C ASN A 318 6.14 2.97 -2.20
N GLY A 319 5.13 3.27 -3.01
CA GLY A 319 4.49 2.29 -3.89
C GLY A 319 3.38 1.44 -3.25
N THR A 320 3.06 1.66 -1.97
CA THR A 320 1.93 1.01 -1.30
C THR A 320 1.02 2.07 -0.66
N ALA A 321 -0.19 2.25 -1.20
CA ALA A 321 -1.19 3.14 -0.62
C ALA A 321 -1.95 2.43 0.51
N GLY A 322 -1.84 2.95 1.73
CA GLY A 322 -2.63 2.49 2.88
C GLY A 322 -3.84 3.38 3.07
N ALA A 323 -5.03 2.84 2.88
CA ALA A 323 -6.24 3.61 3.09
C ALA A 323 -6.41 4.01 4.56
N ASN A 324 -6.61 5.30 4.81
CA ASN A 324 -7.08 5.82 6.09
C ASN A 324 -8.61 5.73 6.13
N PHE A 325 -9.22 5.04 7.09
CA PHE A 325 -10.67 4.77 7.09
C PHE A 325 -11.45 5.52 8.17
N ASP A 326 -10.77 6.04 9.19
CA ASP A 326 -11.36 6.60 10.39
C ASP A 326 -11.01 8.08 10.62
N LYS A 327 -10.06 8.63 9.85
CA LYS A 327 -9.65 10.04 9.95
C LYS A 327 -9.87 10.77 8.62
N PRO A 328 -11.12 11.15 8.30
CA PRO A 328 -11.37 11.96 7.11
C PRO A 328 -10.67 13.32 7.24
N LEU A 329 -10.00 13.75 6.18
CA LEU A 329 -9.34 15.05 6.10
C LEU A 329 -10.37 16.18 5.93
N LYS A 330 -11.40 15.93 5.14
CA LYS A 330 -12.42 16.91 4.76
C LYS A 330 -13.73 16.22 4.46
N ASN A 331 -14.84 16.91 4.69
CA ASN A 331 -16.14 16.44 4.26
C ASN A 331 -16.99 17.56 3.66
N ILE A 332 -17.99 17.18 2.87
CA ILE A 332 -18.99 18.09 2.32
C ILE A 332 -20.35 17.40 2.29
N VAL A 333 -21.42 18.14 2.54
CA VAL A 333 -22.78 17.67 2.38
C VAL A 333 -23.30 18.22 1.05
N LEU A 334 -23.76 17.33 0.16
CA LEU A 334 -24.41 17.74 -1.09
C LEU A 334 -25.84 17.21 -1.12
N ALA A 335 -26.78 18.13 -1.32
CA ALA A 335 -28.16 17.77 -1.61
C ALA A 335 -28.25 16.99 -2.94
N ALA A 336 -29.39 16.32 -3.14
CA ALA A 336 -29.69 15.60 -4.37
C ALA A 336 -29.55 16.50 -5.61
N GLY A 337 -28.88 16.00 -6.64
CA GLY A 337 -28.63 16.69 -7.90
C GLY A 337 -27.65 17.88 -7.81
N LYS A 338 -26.96 18.10 -6.68
CA LYS A 338 -26.05 19.24 -6.52
C LYS A 338 -24.59 18.87 -6.75
N SER A 339 -23.83 19.88 -7.14
CA SER A 339 -22.38 19.80 -7.35
C SER A 339 -21.66 20.88 -6.57
N ALA A 340 -20.42 20.61 -6.19
CA ALA A 340 -19.51 21.59 -5.61
C ALA A 340 -18.07 21.27 -6.00
N PHE A 341 -17.25 22.32 -6.14
CA PHE A 341 -15.81 22.15 -6.25
C PHE A 341 -15.20 22.04 -4.84
N VAL A 342 -14.43 20.98 -4.60
CA VAL A 342 -13.73 20.73 -3.35
C VAL A 342 -12.25 20.97 -3.58
N PRO A 343 -11.70 22.12 -3.13
CA PRO A 343 -10.27 22.36 -3.24
C PRO A 343 -9.49 21.44 -2.30
N LEU A 344 -8.37 20.94 -2.80
CA LEU A 344 -7.47 20.01 -2.12
C LEU A 344 -6.01 20.39 -2.46
N PRO A 345 -5.03 20.07 -1.61
CA PRO A 345 -3.63 20.33 -1.92
C PRO A 345 -3.16 19.47 -3.10
N ALA A 346 -2.23 19.98 -3.92
CA ALA A 346 -1.65 19.21 -5.04
C ALA A 346 -1.02 17.88 -4.58
N SER A 347 -0.50 17.85 -3.35
CA SER A 347 0.08 16.66 -2.73
C SER A 347 -0.93 15.61 -2.27
N PHE A 348 -2.24 15.86 -2.37
CA PHE A 348 -3.28 14.93 -1.93
C PHE A 348 -3.22 13.64 -2.74
N LYS A 349 -3.18 12.50 -2.04
CA LYS A 349 -3.27 11.16 -2.65
C LYS A 349 -4.18 10.31 -1.77
N GLY A 350 -5.38 10.02 -2.27
CA GLY A 350 -6.39 9.42 -1.43
C GLY A 350 -7.66 9.13 -2.18
N ARG A 351 -8.79 9.37 -1.52
CA ARG A 351 -10.10 9.01 -2.08
C ARG A 351 -11.23 9.87 -1.53
N VAL A 352 -12.37 9.80 -2.20
CA VAL A 352 -13.67 10.24 -1.69
C VAL A 352 -14.66 9.08 -1.65
N GLN A 353 -15.48 9.03 -0.61
CA GLN A 353 -16.57 8.05 -0.46
C GLN A 353 -17.83 8.68 0.13
N ARG A 354 -18.96 7.98 -0.02
CA ARG A 354 -20.26 8.33 0.56
C ARG A 354 -20.35 7.80 1.98
N GLY A 355 -20.56 8.69 2.95
CA GLY A 355 -20.56 8.32 4.37
C GLY A 355 -19.20 7.83 4.87
N THR A 356 -19.16 7.37 6.12
CA THR A 356 -17.92 6.90 6.78
C THR A 356 -17.85 5.38 6.91
N GLN A 357 -18.86 4.66 6.42
CA GLN A 357 -19.04 3.23 6.68
C GLN A 357 -18.72 2.37 5.46
N LEU A 358 -18.07 1.24 5.72
CA LEU A 358 -17.87 0.16 4.74
C LEU A 358 -19.00 -0.89 4.84
N PRO A 359 -19.24 -1.67 3.78
CA PRO A 359 -18.60 -1.60 2.46
C PRO A 359 -19.07 -0.39 1.64
N CYS A 360 -18.20 0.21 0.83
CA CYS A 360 -18.57 1.35 -0.03
C CYS A 360 -17.68 1.49 -1.28
N THR A 361 -18.22 2.15 -2.31
CA THR A 361 -17.49 2.46 -3.54
C THR A 361 -16.52 3.62 -3.32
N TRP A 362 -15.29 3.50 -3.83
CA TRP A 362 -14.27 4.53 -3.74
C TRP A 362 -13.99 5.16 -5.11
N ALA A 363 -13.88 6.49 -5.13
CA ALA A 363 -13.15 7.19 -6.18
C ALA A 363 -11.77 7.55 -5.63
N GLU A 364 -10.73 6.90 -6.15
CA GLU A 364 -9.34 7.05 -5.73
C GLU A 364 -8.63 8.02 -6.68
N PHE A 365 -7.77 8.89 -6.15
CA PHE A 365 -7.03 9.86 -6.95
C PHE A 365 -5.81 10.43 -6.24
N GLN A 366 -4.82 10.81 -7.04
CA GLN A 366 -3.73 11.72 -6.67
C GLN A 366 -3.82 12.97 -7.53
N LEU A 367 -3.64 14.15 -6.93
CA LEU A 367 -3.82 15.41 -7.67
C LEU A 367 -2.56 15.89 -8.39
N GLU A 368 -1.39 15.38 -8.02
CA GLU A 368 -0.14 15.62 -8.73
C GLU A 368 0.76 14.39 -8.63
N ALA A 369 0.85 13.65 -9.73
CA ALA A 369 1.76 12.53 -9.88
C ALA A 369 3.22 13.02 -9.98
N SER A 370 4.17 12.26 -9.43
CA SER A 370 5.58 12.67 -9.43
C SER A 370 6.19 12.70 -10.83
N ASN A 371 5.72 11.82 -11.72
CA ASN A 371 6.28 11.59 -13.06
C ASN A 371 5.82 12.62 -14.10
N ASP A 372 4.53 12.90 -14.22
CA ASP A 372 3.98 13.77 -15.27
C ASP A 372 3.26 15.02 -14.74
N LYS A 373 3.20 15.18 -13.41
CA LYS A 373 2.53 16.29 -12.70
C LYS A 373 1.03 16.40 -12.96
N ALA A 374 0.40 15.40 -13.59
CA ALA A 374 -1.04 15.36 -13.79
C ALA A 374 -1.76 14.79 -12.55
N ALA A 375 -3.06 15.04 -12.46
CA ALA A 375 -3.92 14.25 -11.58
C ALA A 375 -4.21 12.90 -12.22
N HIS A 376 -4.24 11.84 -11.41
CA HIS A 376 -4.60 10.48 -11.83
C HIS A 376 -5.65 9.93 -10.88
N GLY A 377 -6.60 9.17 -11.39
CA GLY A 377 -7.60 8.55 -10.54
C GLY A 377 -8.43 7.49 -11.24
N ASP A 378 -9.13 6.71 -10.44
CA ASP A 378 -9.87 5.53 -10.83
C ASP A 378 -11.01 5.24 -9.84
N ILE A 379 -11.78 4.20 -10.13
CA ILE A 379 -12.84 3.72 -9.24
C ILE A 379 -12.43 2.37 -8.69
N SER A 380 -12.64 2.17 -7.40
CA SER A 380 -12.31 0.94 -6.70
C SER A 380 -13.51 0.39 -5.94
N LEU A 381 -13.76 -0.89 -6.17
CA LEU A 381 -14.78 -1.69 -5.48
C LEU A 381 -14.14 -2.66 -4.49
N GLN A 382 -12.84 -2.51 -4.23
CA GLN A 382 -12.07 -3.42 -3.38
C GLN A 382 -12.62 -3.48 -1.96
N GLN A 383 -13.06 -2.32 -1.45
CA GLN A 383 -13.69 -2.20 -0.12
C GLN A 383 -15.23 -2.30 -0.18
N GLY A 384 -15.75 -2.84 -1.27
CA GLY A 384 -17.18 -3.04 -1.52
C GLY A 384 -17.76 -2.06 -2.52
N CYS A 385 -19.08 -2.16 -2.73
CA CYS A 385 -19.81 -1.29 -3.65
C CYS A 385 -21.16 -0.93 -3.04
N ASP A 386 -21.35 0.35 -2.75
CA ASP A 386 -22.62 0.90 -2.25
C ASP A 386 -23.35 1.75 -3.30
N GLY A 387 -22.82 1.80 -4.52
CA GLY A 387 -23.45 2.43 -5.65
C GLY A 387 -22.47 2.78 -6.78
N PRO A 388 -23.01 3.15 -7.95
CA PRO A 388 -22.23 3.64 -9.08
C PRO A 388 -21.52 4.97 -8.80
N VAL A 389 -20.26 5.05 -9.25
CA VAL A 389 -19.43 6.26 -9.23
C VAL A 389 -18.62 6.35 -10.52
N THR A 390 -18.49 7.54 -11.09
CA THR A 390 -17.57 7.82 -12.19
C THR A 390 -16.52 8.85 -11.79
N ILE A 391 -15.38 8.79 -12.47
CA ILE A 391 -14.31 9.80 -12.40
C ILE A 391 -13.93 10.23 -13.82
N ALA A 392 -13.74 11.53 -14.04
CA ALA A 392 -13.44 12.11 -15.35
C ALA A 392 -12.39 13.22 -15.28
N SER A 393 -11.63 13.40 -16.36
CA SER A 393 -10.69 14.50 -16.51
C SER A 393 -11.41 15.83 -16.72
N MET A 394 -10.76 16.94 -16.34
CA MET A 394 -11.29 18.30 -16.50
C MET A 394 -10.42 19.19 -17.40
N ASP A 395 -9.29 18.67 -17.87
CA ASP A 395 -8.34 19.35 -18.75
C ASP A 395 -8.77 19.40 -20.24
N GLY A 396 -10.03 19.06 -20.54
CA GLY A 396 -10.57 19.00 -21.91
C GLY A 396 -10.27 17.71 -22.67
N SER A 397 -9.54 16.75 -22.08
CA SER A 397 -9.26 15.44 -22.72
C SER A 397 -10.49 14.51 -22.76
N ASN A 398 -11.56 14.84 -22.02
CA ASN A 398 -12.82 14.09 -21.97
C ASN A 398 -12.66 12.59 -21.62
N ARG A 399 -11.64 12.25 -20.83
CA ARG A 399 -11.43 10.89 -20.34
C ARG A 399 -12.37 10.62 -19.16
N ILE A 400 -13.03 9.47 -19.16
CA ILE A 400 -13.94 9.06 -18.09
C ILE A 400 -13.83 7.55 -17.88
N ASN A 401 -13.89 7.12 -16.62
CA ASN A 401 -14.01 5.72 -16.25
C ASN A 401 -14.96 5.54 -15.05
N GLY A 402 -15.30 4.28 -14.73
CA GLY A 402 -16.17 3.94 -13.61
C GLY A 402 -17.53 3.36 -13.99
N LEU A 403 -18.44 3.45 -13.02
CA LEU A 403 -19.81 2.95 -13.08
C LEU A 403 -20.76 4.14 -13.23
N GLY A 404 -21.26 4.33 -14.45
CA GLY A 404 -22.23 5.38 -14.78
C GLY A 404 -23.67 5.02 -14.42
N VAL A 405 -24.61 5.77 -15.00
CA VAL A 405 -26.06 5.61 -14.77
C VAL A 405 -26.58 4.20 -15.10
N ASP A 406 -25.94 3.48 -16.02
CA ASP A 406 -26.34 2.11 -16.39
C ASP A 406 -26.15 1.11 -15.23
N PHE A 407 -25.40 1.50 -14.20
CA PHE A 407 -25.08 0.68 -13.03
C PHE A 407 -25.87 1.07 -11.77
N VAL A 408 -26.90 1.92 -11.85
CA VAL A 408 -27.72 2.31 -10.68
C VAL A 408 -28.35 1.13 -9.94
N ASN A 409 -28.56 0.01 -10.62
CA ASN A 409 -29.10 -1.21 -10.03
C ASN A 409 -28.02 -2.24 -9.64
N VAL A 410 -26.73 -1.91 -9.67
CA VAL A 410 -25.63 -2.87 -9.38
C VAL A 410 -25.78 -3.49 -7.99
N VAL A 411 -26.10 -2.70 -6.96
CA VAL A 411 -26.32 -3.22 -5.60
C VAL A 411 -27.66 -3.95 -5.50
N LYS A 412 -28.70 -3.44 -6.17
CA LYS A 412 -30.05 -4.03 -6.16
C LYS A 412 -30.07 -5.43 -6.78
N ASN A 413 -29.31 -5.63 -7.85
CA ASN A 413 -29.28 -6.85 -8.65
C ASN A 413 -28.20 -7.84 -8.19
N ALA A 414 -27.44 -7.52 -7.15
CA ALA A 414 -26.42 -8.42 -6.62
C ALA A 414 -27.07 -9.61 -5.90
N PRO A 415 -26.49 -10.83 -6.02
CA PRO A 415 -26.99 -11.99 -5.30
C PRO A 415 -26.82 -11.79 -3.79
N GLU A 416 -27.72 -12.33 -2.96
CA GLU A 416 -27.66 -12.14 -1.49
C GLU A 416 -26.32 -12.58 -0.89
N ALA A 417 -25.68 -13.62 -1.44
CA ALA A 417 -24.36 -14.07 -1.00
C ALA A 417 -23.24 -13.02 -1.20
N ALA A 418 -23.42 -12.09 -2.13
CA ALA A 418 -22.51 -10.96 -2.38
C ALA A 418 -22.83 -9.74 -1.50
N ILE A 419 -23.93 -9.75 -0.74
CA ILE A 419 -24.41 -8.57 -0.01
C ILE A 419 -23.98 -8.63 1.46
N ARG A 420 -23.58 -7.47 1.97
CA ARG A 420 -23.41 -7.19 3.39
C ARG A 420 -24.23 -5.96 3.78
N LYS A 421 -24.77 -5.96 5.00
CA LYS A 421 -25.33 -4.74 5.60
C LYS A 421 -24.20 -3.92 6.22
N LYS A 422 -24.13 -2.64 5.85
CA LYS A 422 -23.31 -1.65 6.55
C LYS A 422 -23.77 -1.52 8.01
N PRO A 423 -22.96 -0.96 8.92
CA PRO A 423 -23.37 -0.72 10.31
C PRO A 423 -24.66 0.10 10.48
N ASN A 424 -24.96 1.02 9.55
CA ASN A 424 -26.21 1.78 9.52
C ASN A 424 -27.41 1.00 8.94
N GLY A 425 -27.23 -0.27 8.59
CA GLY A 425 -28.26 -1.15 8.03
C GLY A 425 -28.43 -1.08 6.51
N GLU A 426 -27.75 -0.16 5.82
CA GLU A 426 -27.79 -0.06 4.36
C GLU A 426 -27.22 -1.31 3.70
N ARG A 427 -27.78 -1.69 2.55
CA ARG A 427 -27.26 -2.79 1.72
C ARG A 427 -26.10 -2.29 0.88
N ALA A 428 -25.02 -3.06 0.84
CA ALA A 428 -23.90 -2.88 -0.06
C ALA A 428 -23.39 -4.24 -0.54
N ILE A 429 -22.72 -4.27 -1.69
CA ILE A 429 -21.94 -5.42 -2.11
C ILE A 429 -20.69 -5.49 -1.22
N ASP A 430 -20.40 -6.68 -0.71
CA ASP A 430 -19.30 -6.93 0.22
C ASP A 430 -17.92 -6.70 -0.42
N THR A 431 -16.89 -6.61 0.42
CA THR A 431 -15.50 -6.42 -0.02
C THR A 431 -15.00 -7.59 -0.88
N THR A 432 -14.23 -7.26 -1.91
CA THR A 432 -13.67 -8.23 -2.85
C THR A 432 -12.23 -8.61 -2.53
N VAL A 433 -11.45 -7.77 -1.85
CA VAL A 433 -10.07 -8.12 -1.41
C VAL A 433 -10.04 -8.63 0.04
N GLY A 434 -11.17 -8.53 0.73
CA GLY A 434 -11.25 -8.78 2.15
C GLY A 434 -10.72 -7.59 2.94
N ASN A 435 -11.39 -7.27 4.04
CA ASN A 435 -10.81 -6.42 5.06
C ASN A 435 -11.36 -6.83 6.42
N TRP A 436 -10.42 -7.22 7.29
CA TRP A 436 -10.45 -7.38 8.73
C TRP A 436 -11.58 -8.17 9.43
N MET A 437 -12.82 -8.20 8.93
CA MET A 437 -13.92 -9.03 9.44
C MET A 437 -14.09 -10.37 8.72
N GLY A 438 -13.39 -10.57 7.60
CA GLY A 438 -13.56 -11.74 6.75
C GLY A 438 -12.71 -11.65 5.50
N GLY A 439 -12.47 -12.81 4.90
CA GLY A 439 -11.75 -12.92 3.64
C GLY A 439 -12.51 -12.28 2.47
N PRO A 440 -11.87 -12.22 1.30
CA PRO A 440 -12.52 -11.80 0.05
C PRO A 440 -13.85 -12.54 -0.16
N ASN A 441 -14.92 -11.79 -0.46
CA ASN A 441 -16.22 -12.40 -0.74
C ASN A 441 -16.26 -12.86 -2.21
N LYS A 442 -16.20 -14.19 -2.42
CA LYS A 442 -16.20 -14.77 -3.76
C LYS A 442 -17.43 -14.40 -4.59
N ALA A 443 -18.63 -14.38 -3.98
CA ALA A 443 -19.85 -14.04 -4.69
C ALA A 443 -19.84 -12.57 -5.14
N ALA A 444 -19.29 -11.66 -4.33
CA ALA A 444 -19.09 -10.26 -4.69
C ALA A 444 -18.09 -10.12 -5.85
N ILE A 445 -16.95 -10.80 -5.77
CA ILE A 445 -15.94 -10.84 -6.84
C ILE A 445 -16.56 -11.32 -8.15
N ASP A 446 -17.20 -12.48 -8.14
CA ASP A 446 -17.76 -13.11 -9.34
C ASP A 446 -18.85 -12.21 -9.96
N TYR A 447 -19.72 -11.64 -9.11
CA TYR A 447 -20.77 -10.73 -9.55
C TYR A 447 -20.21 -9.47 -10.19
N LEU A 448 -19.30 -8.77 -9.50
CA LEU A 448 -18.73 -7.51 -9.98
C LEU A 448 -17.89 -7.72 -11.23
N ASN A 449 -17.12 -8.82 -11.33
CA ASN A 449 -16.37 -9.13 -12.54
C ASN A 449 -17.29 -9.36 -13.74
N ARG A 450 -18.43 -10.03 -13.51
CA ARG A 450 -19.41 -10.30 -14.57
C ARG A 450 -20.15 -9.05 -15.02
N VAL A 451 -20.58 -8.20 -14.09
CA VAL A 451 -21.48 -7.08 -14.43
C VAL A 451 -20.72 -5.78 -14.69
N VAL A 452 -19.67 -5.49 -13.92
CA VAL A 452 -18.85 -4.26 -14.04
C VAL A 452 -17.61 -4.50 -14.89
N GLY A 453 -16.83 -5.53 -14.53
CA GLY A 453 -15.55 -5.86 -15.16
C GLY A 453 -14.40 -4.95 -14.72
N GLN A 454 -13.20 -5.55 -14.59
CA GLN A 454 -11.98 -4.88 -14.10
C GLN A 454 -11.59 -3.63 -14.91
N LYS A 455 -11.96 -3.55 -16.20
CA LYS A 455 -11.67 -2.36 -17.03
C LYS A 455 -12.35 -1.09 -16.54
N ARG A 456 -13.46 -1.21 -15.80
CA ARG A 456 -14.25 -0.06 -15.32
C ARG A 456 -13.92 0.34 -13.89
N ALA A 457 -13.53 -0.61 -13.06
CA ALA A 457 -13.16 -0.37 -11.66
C ALA A 457 -12.27 -1.50 -11.15
N TYR A 458 -11.44 -1.21 -10.15
CA TYR A 458 -10.66 -2.22 -9.46
C TYR A 458 -11.59 -3.14 -8.66
N ILE A 459 -11.64 -4.41 -9.04
CA ILE A 459 -12.38 -5.45 -8.33
C ILE A 459 -11.40 -6.29 -7.52
N LEU A 460 -10.28 -6.72 -8.11
CA LEU A 460 -9.20 -7.42 -7.42
C LEU A 460 -7.83 -6.89 -7.84
N GLY A 461 -6.95 -6.54 -6.89
CA GLY A 461 -5.54 -6.22 -7.14
C GLY A 461 -5.27 -4.96 -7.98
N GLY A 462 -4.00 -4.54 -8.04
CA GLY A 462 -3.52 -3.23 -8.51
C GLY A 462 -3.11 -3.12 -9.99
N SER A 463 -3.80 -3.80 -10.90
CA SER A 463 -3.66 -3.56 -12.35
C SER A 463 -4.94 -3.92 -13.13
N GLY A 464 -5.06 -3.43 -14.37
CA GLY A 464 -6.15 -3.77 -15.28
C GLY A 464 -7.33 -2.78 -15.37
N THR A 465 -7.36 -1.77 -14.51
CA THR A 465 -8.26 -0.62 -14.63
C THR A 465 -7.47 0.55 -15.21
N PRO A 466 -7.80 1.07 -16.41
CA PRO A 466 -7.19 2.28 -16.93
C PRO A 466 -7.53 3.46 -16.04
N ASP A 467 -6.50 4.19 -15.62
CA ASP A 467 -6.67 5.42 -14.87
C ASP A 467 -7.13 6.57 -15.79
N VAL A 468 -7.77 7.55 -15.18
CA VAL A 468 -8.13 8.82 -15.80
C VAL A 468 -7.06 9.83 -15.40
N ALA A 469 -6.43 10.47 -16.38
CA ALA A 469 -5.42 11.51 -16.15
C ALA A 469 -5.97 12.90 -16.52
N SER A 470 -5.64 13.94 -15.74
CA SER A 470 -6.00 15.33 -16.02
C SER A 470 -4.83 16.29 -15.73
N LYS A 471 -4.35 16.98 -16.76
CA LYS A 471 -3.17 17.87 -16.69
C LYS A 471 -3.39 19.13 -15.85
N ASP A 472 -4.64 19.55 -15.67
CA ASP A 472 -5.00 20.74 -14.88
C ASP A 472 -5.12 20.46 -13.37
N ARG A 473 -4.79 19.23 -12.95
CA ARG A 473 -4.88 18.73 -11.56
C ARG A 473 -6.29 18.79 -10.98
N ARG A 474 -7.32 18.74 -11.85
CA ARG A 474 -8.73 18.66 -11.47
C ARG A 474 -9.39 17.42 -12.04
N MET A 475 -10.30 16.84 -11.28
CA MET A 475 -11.10 15.69 -11.74
C MET A 475 -12.57 15.92 -11.37
N ALA A 476 -13.48 15.40 -12.18
CA ALA A 476 -14.90 15.36 -11.86
C ALA A 476 -15.26 13.99 -11.30
N VAL A 477 -15.91 13.95 -10.15
CA VAL A 477 -16.41 12.71 -9.53
C VAL A 477 -17.93 12.79 -9.39
N VAL A 478 -18.64 11.76 -9.87
CA VAL A 478 -20.11 11.74 -9.87
C VAL A 478 -20.60 10.46 -9.19
N PHE A 479 -21.38 10.64 -8.12
CA PHE A 479 -22.08 9.55 -7.43
C PHE A 479 -23.53 9.50 -7.92
N TYR A 480 -24.06 8.33 -8.28
CA TYR A 480 -25.45 8.16 -8.74
C TYR A 480 -26.34 7.48 -7.71
#